data_AF-A0A8H5AZL6-F1
#
_entry.id   AF-A0A8H5AZL6-F1
#
_cell.length_a   1.000
_cell.length_b   1.000
_cell.length_c   1.000
_cell.angle_alpha   90.00
_cell.angle_beta   90.00
_cell.angle_gamma   90.00
#
_symmetry.space_group_name_H-M   'P 1'
#
loop_
_entity.id
_entity.type
_entity.pdbx_description
1 polymer ?
#
loop_
_entity_poly.entity_id
_entity_poly.type
_entity_poly.pdbx_seq_one_letter_code
_entity_poly.pdbx_strand_id
1 'polypeptide(L)'
;MAMHPEIQQKAHEELDAVIGSQRLSEFSDRPSLPYVNALVKETMRWQLVGPLGIPHMATDDDVYQGYFIPKGTIILGNAWAILHDEKVFEDPEEYRPERYLKDGQLNLGVRQPEISAFGFGRRICPGRFMSDNTLFSIVSSTLHAFNITPSLDEKGAPAKLSVKMTSGLISYPEPFTVNIKPRSTSAETLVRDGILGDT
;
A
#
# COMPACT_ATOMS: atom_id res chain seq x y z
N MET A 1 -1.20 2.71 -9.09
CA MET A 1 -2.42 3.00 -9.87
C MET A 1 -2.11 3.71 -11.18
N ALA A 2 -1.70 4.99 -11.18
CA ALA A 2 -1.43 5.71 -12.44
C ALA A 2 -0.35 5.07 -13.34
N MET A 3 0.64 4.40 -12.75
CA MET A 3 1.69 3.65 -13.47
C MET A 3 1.22 2.28 -14.00
N HIS A 4 0.08 1.77 -13.52
CA HIS A 4 -0.38 0.41 -13.76
C HIS A 4 -1.89 0.40 -14.08
N PRO A 5 -2.31 0.90 -15.26
CA PRO A 5 -3.71 0.94 -15.66
C PRO A 5 -4.40 -0.42 -15.61
N GLU A 6 -3.69 -1.49 -15.97
CA GLU A 6 -4.16 -2.88 -15.94
C GLU A 6 -4.49 -3.35 -14.52
N ILE A 7 -3.67 -2.95 -13.54
CA ILE A 7 -3.90 -3.28 -12.13
C ILE A 7 -5.09 -2.50 -11.59
N GLN A 8 -5.22 -1.23 -11.97
CA GLN A 8 -6.35 -0.38 -11.59
C GLN A 8 -7.66 -0.90 -12.19
N GLN A 9 -7.64 -1.36 -13.44
CA GLN A 9 -8.81 -1.93 -14.11
C GLN A 9 -9.35 -3.18 -13.41
N LYS A 10 -8.47 -4.09 -12.96
CA LYS A 10 -8.88 -5.27 -12.18
C LYS A 10 -9.54 -4.90 -10.85
N ALA A 11 -9.06 -3.84 -10.19
CA ALA A 11 -9.69 -3.33 -8.97
C ALA A 11 -11.06 -2.72 -9.24
N HIS A 12 -11.20 -1.97 -10.35
CA HIS A 12 -12.48 -1.45 -10.80
C HIS A 12 -13.49 -2.57 -11.06
N GLU A 13 -13.08 -3.64 -11.74
CA GLU A 13 -13.93 -4.81 -12.00
C GLU A 13 -14.40 -5.49 -10.72
N GLU A 14 -13.52 -5.68 -9.73
CA GLU A 14 -13.89 -6.24 -8.43
C GLU A 14 -14.86 -5.31 -7.67
N LEU A 15 -14.57 -4.02 -7.60
CA LEU A 15 -15.41 -3.03 -6.91
C LEU A 15 -16.80 -2.93 -7.56
N ASP A 16 -16.88 -2.95 -8.89
CA ASP A 16 -18.14 -2.93 -9.61
C ASP A 16 -18.97 -4.21 -9.37
N ALA A 17 -18.30 -5.37 -9.32
CA ALA A 17 -18.96 -6.65 -9.08
C ALA A 17 -19.51 -6.79 -7.65
N VAL A 18 -18.80 -6.24 -6.66
CA VAL A 18 -19.13 -6.42 -5.23
C VAL A 18 -20.01 -5.30 -4.68
N ILE A 19 -19.71 -4.04 -5.04
CA ILE A 19 -20.36 -2.84 -4.48
C ILE A 19 -21.37 -2.26 -5.47
N GLY A 20 -21.05 -2.27 -6.76
CA GLY A 20 -21.87 -1.65 -7.81
C GLY A 20 -21.90 -0.12 -7.73
N SER A 21 -22.89 0.51 -8.36
CA SER A 21 -22.92 1.97 -8.58
C SER A 21 -23.89 2.75 -7.70
N GLN A 22 -24.45 2.13 -6.65
CA GLN A 22 -25.53 2.70 -5.83
C GLN A 22 -25.07 3.29 -4.49
N ARG A 23 -23.84 2.97 -4.04
CA ARG A 23 -23.26 3.48 -2.79
C ARG A 23 -21.74 3.58 -2.87
N LEU A 24 -21.15 4.28 -1.91
CA LEU A 24 -19.71 4.33 -1.68
C LEU A 24 -19.21 3.05 -0.99
N SER A 25 -17.89 2.84 -1.06
CA SER A 25 -17.22 1.71 -0.40
C SER A 25 -17.22 1.88 1.13
N GLU A 26 -17.43 0.76 1.83
CA GLU A 26 -17.45 0.68 3.29
C GLU A 26 -16.45 -0.36 3.81
N PHE A 27 -16.14 -0.30 5.11
CA PHE A 27 -15.27 -1.30 5.75
C PHE A 27 -15.85 -2.72 5.73
N SER A 28 -17.18 -2.83 5.73
CA SER A 28 -17.93 -4.09 5.65
C SER A 28 -17.68 -4.84 4.34
N ASP A 29 -17.26 -4.15 3.27
CA ASP A 29 -16.96 -4.74 1.97
C ASP A 29 -15.62 -5.49 1.95
N ARG A 30 -14.70 -5.17 2.86
CA ARG A 30 -13.32 -5.65 2.84
C ARG A 30 -13.17 -7.17 2.69
N PRO A 31 -13.96 -8.03 3.38
CA PRO A 31 -13.86 -9.49 3.22
C PRO A 31 -14.19 -9.98 1.81
N SER A 32 -14.97 -9.22 1.04
CA SER A 32 -15.42 -9.56 -0.31
C SER A 32 -14.54 -8.95 -1.41
N LEU A 33 -13.48 -8.22 -1.05
CA LEU A 33 -12.59 -7.51 -1.97
C LEU A 33 -11.15 -8.04 -1.93
N PRO A 34 -10.90 -9.32 -2.27
CA PRO A 34 -9.58 -9.93 -2.17
C PRO A 34 -8.51 -9.20 -3.01
N TYR A 35 -8.82 -8.71 -4.21
CA TYR A 35 -7.88 -7.99 -5.06
C TYR A 35 -7.52 -6.60 -4.48
N VAL A 36 -8.50 -5.84 -3.95
CA VAL A 36 -8.21 -4.59 -3.25
C VAL A 36 -7.36 -4.83 -2.00
N ASN A 37 -7.62 -5.90 -1.23
CA ASN A 37 -6.75 -6.26 -0.11
C ASN A 37 -5.31 -6.61 -0.58
N ALA A 38 -5.18 -7.29 -1.71
CA ALA A 38 -3.90 -7.59 -2.30
C ALA A 38 -3.15 -6.31 -2.74
N LEU A 39 -3.85 -5.30 -3.27
CA LEU A 39 -3.28 -3.98 -3.58
C LEU A 39 -2.75 -3.28 -2.32
N VAL A 40 -3.52 -3.28 -1.24
CA VAL A 40 -3.13 -2.69 0.04
C VAL A 40 -1.84 -3.35 0.55
N LYS A 41 -1.79 -4.69 0.51
CA LYS A 41 -0.61 -5.47 0.92
C LYS A 41 0.60 -5.17 0.04
N GLU A 42 0.45 -5.14 -1.28
CA GLU A 42 1.58 -4.88 -2.17
C GLU A 42 2.09 -3.44 -2.06
N THR A 43 1.19 -2.49 -1.82
CA THR A 43 1.57 -1.09 -1.55
C THR A 43 2.42 -0.98 -0.29
N MET A 44 2.05 -1.68 0.79
CA MET A 44 2.84 -1.71 2.03
C MET A 44 4.18 -2.43 1.87
N ARG A 45 4.27 -3.46 1.03
CA ARG A 45 5.52 -4.21 0.79
C ARG A 45 6.50 -3.42 -0.07
N TRP A 46 6.01 -2.90 -1.20
CA TRP A 46 6.84 -2.40 -2.29
C TRP A 46 7.58 -1.11 -1.94
N GLN A 47 6.88 -0.11 -1.39
CA GLN A 47 7.47 1.17 -1.02
C GLN A 47 7.06 1.52 0.41
N LEU A 48 7.76 0.90 1.34
CA LEU A 48 7.46 0.93 2.77
C LEU A 48 7.86 2.26 3.45
N VAL A 49 7.05 2.66 4.44
CA VAL A 49 7.14 3.96 5.12
C VAL A 49 8.48 4.15 5.84
N GLY A 50 9.03 3.10 6.45
CA GLY A 50 10.30 3.15 7.20
C GLY A 50 11.26 2.05 6.75
N PRO A 51 12.08 2.26 5.70
CA PRO A 51 13.02 1.26 5.17
C PRO A 51 13.99 0.63 6.17
N LEU A 52 14.41 1.41 7.17
CA LEU A 52 15.33 0.96 8.23
C LEU A 52 14.65 0.88 9.61
N GLY A 53 13.31 0.93 9.64
CA GLY A 53 12.53 1.00 10.87
C GLY A 53 12.85 2.24 11.71
N ILE A 54 12.52 2.18 13.00
CA ILE A 54 12.95 3.18 13.97
C ILE A 54 14.23 2.67 14.65
N PRO A 55 15.28 3.51 14.82
CA PRO A 55 16.49 3.11 15.51
C PRO A 55 16.22 2.63 16.93
N HIS A 56 16.74 1.46 17.27
CA HIS A 56 16.75 0.91 18.62
C HIS A 56 18.14 1.06 19.23
N MET A 57 18.23 0.98 20.55
CA MET A 57 19.51 1.02 21.27
C MET A 57 19.59 -0.17 22.22
N ALA A 58 20.73 -0.88 22.20
CA ALA A 58 21.02 -1.91 23.18
C ALA A 58 21.13 -1.27 24.58
N THR A 59 20.29 -1.71 25.53
CA THR A 59 20.29 -1.15 26.89
C THR A 59 21.41 -1.72 27.76
N ASP A 60 21.93 -2.88 27.37
CA ASP A 60 22.99 -3.64 28.03
C ASP A 60 23.81 -4.38 26.96
N ASP A 61 24.95 -4.92 27.36
CA ASP A 61 25.75 -5.78 26.50
C ASP A 61 24.97 -7.05 26.15
N ASP A 62 25.03 -7.49 24.88
CA ASP A 62 24.30 -8.66 24.39
C ASP A 62 25.15 -9.46 23.40
N VAL A 63 24.73 -10.70 23.10
CA VAL A 63 25.33 -11.55 22.06
C VAL A 63 24.23 -12.09 21.17
N TYR A 64 24.26 -11.71 19.89
CA TYR A 64 23.32 -12.21 18.89
C TYR A 64 24.05 -13.00 17.82
N GLN A 65 23.68 -14.27 17.61
CA GLN A 65 24.29 -15.15 16.59
C GLN A 65 25.84 -15.20 16.67
N GLY A 66 26.39 -15.15 17.89
CA GLY A 66 27.83 -15.14 18.14
C GLY A 66 28.51 -13.76 18.01
N TYR A 67 27.76 -12.71 17.66
CA TYR A 67 28.27 -11.33 17.60
C TYR A 67 28.00 -10.60 18.92
N PHE A 68 29.06 -10.08 19.54
CA PHE A 68 28.94 -9.22 20.71
C PHE A 68 28.42 -7.83 20.31
N ILE A 69 27.36 -7.38 20.96
CA ILE A 69 26.70 -6.09 20.78
C ILE A 69 26.87 -5.31 22.08
N PRO A 70 27.75 -4.29 22.11
CA PRO A 70 27.93 -3.46 23.30
C PRO A 70 26.67 -2.67 23.65
N LYS A 71 26.49 -2.41 24.95
CA LYS A 71 25.54 -1.42 25.46
C LYS A 71 25.70 -0.08 24.75
N GLY A 72 24.58 0.54 24.41
CA GLY A 72 24.54 1.82 23.69
C GLY A 72 24.64 1.68 22.17
N THR A 73 24.86 0.48 21.63
CA THR A 73 24.85 0.26 20.17
C THR A 73 23.48 0.58 19.58
N ILE A 74 23.46 1.36 18.50
CA ILE A 74 22.26 1.63 17.70
C ILE A 74 22.04 0.47 16.73
N ILE A 75 20.83 -0.06 16.71
CA ILE A 75 20.40 -1.18 15.87
C ILE A 75 19.28 -0.68 14.94
N LEU A 76 19.47 -0.91 13.64
CA LEU A 76 18.49 -0.58 12.60
C LEU A 76 17.90 -1.88 12.03
N GLY A 77 16.57 -2.00 12.06
CA GLY A 77 15.87 -3.12 11.45
C GLY A 77 15.69 -2.85 9.96
N ASN A 78 16.48 -3.51 9.10
CA ASN A 78 16.40 -3.31 7.65
C ASN A 78 15.14 -3.96 7.06
N ALA A 79 14.00 -3.29 7.22
CA ALA A 79 12.70 -3.71 6.73
C ALA A 79 12.65 -3.80 5.20
N TRP A 80 13.38 -2.91 4.52
CA TRP A 80 13.54 -2.95 3.07
C TRP A 80 14.10 -4.30 2.62
N ALA A 81 15.24 -4.71 3.18
CA ALA A 81 15.88 -5.98 2.84
C ALA A 81 14.99 -7.19 3.14
N ILE A 82 14.21 -7.16 4.23
CA ILE A 82 13.28 -8.25 4.58
C ILE A 82 12.14 -8.37 3.55
N LEU A 83 11.60 -7.23 3.09
CA LEU A 83 10.46 -7.19 2.17
C LEU A 83 10.85 -7.19 0.68
N HIS A 84 12.16 -7.19 0.40
CA HIS A 84 12.76 -7.31 -0.94
C HIS A 84 13.75 -8.49 -1.05
N ASP A 85 13.73 -9.43 -0.11
CA ASP A 85 14.53 -10.66 -0.23
C ASP A 85 13.97 -11.51 -1.38
N GLU A 86 14.73 -11.63 -2.48
CA GLU A 86 14.39 -12.40 -3.68
C GLU A 86 14.13 -13.88 -3.39
N LYS A 87 14.63 -14.43 -2.28
CA LYS A 87 14.34 -15.81 -1.86
C LYS A 87 12.94 -15.97 -1.28
N VAL A 88 12.32 -14.87 -0.85
CA VAL A 88 10.99 -14.82 -0.24
C VAL A 88 9.96 -14.20 -1.18
N PHE A 89 10.34 -13.13 -1.88
CA PHE A 89 9.51 -12.41 -2.82
C PHE A 89 10.14 -12.47 -4.21
N GLU A 90 9.57 -13.28 -5.09
CA GLU A 90 9.92 -13.28 -6.51
C GLU A 90 9.63 -11.90 -7.12
N ASP A 91 10.58 -11.40 -7.92
CA ASP A 91 10.60 -10.06 -8.54
C ASP A 91 10.17 -8.97 -7.54
N PRO A 92 10.96 -8.71 -6.47
CA PRO A 92 10.53 -7.84 -5.39
C PRO A 92 10.39 -6.36 -5.80
N GLU A 93 11.03 -5.96 -6.90
CA GLU A 93 10.93 -4.62 -7.47
C GLU A 93 9.67 -4.45 -8.34
N GLU A 94 9.01 -5.53 -8.75
CA GLU A 94 7.74 -5.46 -9.46
C GLU A 94 6.57 -5.22 -8.50
N TYR A 95 5.72 -4.26 -8.86
CA TYR A 95 4.44 -4.05 -8.17
C TYR A 95 3.42 -5.09 -8.67
N ARG A 96 3.27 -6.18 -7.92
CA ARG A 96 2.46 -7.35 -8.32
C ARG A 96 1.49 -7.79 -7.22
N PRO A 97 0.29 -7.18 -7.13
CA PRO A 97 -0.74 -7.53 -6.15
C PRO A 97 -1.09 -9.02 -6.16
N GLU A 98 -1.05 -9.65 -7.33
CA GLU A 98 -1.34 -11.07 -7.54
C GLU A 98 -0.49 -12.01 -6.68
N ARG A 99 0.66 -11.55 -6.15
CA ARG A 99 1.45 -12.34 -5.19
C ARG A 99 0.66 -12.72 -3.93
N TYR A 100 -0.33 -11.90 -3.55
CA TYR A 100 -1.20 -12.14 -2.41
C TYR A 100 -2.52 -12.84 -2.79
N LEU A 101 -2.63 -13.38 -4.01
CA LEU A 101 -3.84 -14.05 -4.49
C LEU A 101 -3.55 -15.52 -4.83
N LYS A 102 -4.55 -16.36 -4.57
CA LYS A 102 -4.60 -17.75 -5.00
C LYS A 102 -6.07 -18.12 -5.23
N ASP A 103 -6.39 -18.59 -6.43
CA ASP A 103 -7.76 -18.98 -6.82
C ASP A 103 -8.81 -17.86 -6.59
N GLY A 104 -8.42 -16.61 -6.84
CA GLY A 104 -9.26 -15.42 -6.66
C GLY A 104 -9.48 -15.01 -5.20
N GLN A 105 -8.81 -15.66 -4.24
CA GLN A 105 -8.89 -15.37 -2.82
C GLN A 105 -7.53 -14.93 -2.27
N LEU A 106 -7.52 -14.31 -1.08
CA LEU A 106 -6.26 -13.95 -0.43
C LEU A 106 -5.43 -15.18 -0.09
N ASN A 107 -4.18 -15.18 -0.56
CA ASN A 107 -3.21 -16.21 -0.27
C ASN A 107 -2.56 -15.95 1.08
N LEU A 108 -2.97 -16.70 2.10
CA LEU A 108 -2.36 -16.63 3.44
C LEU A 108 -1.04 -17.41 3.54
N GLY A 109 -0.69 -18.19 2.52
CA GLY A 109 0.54 -18.98 2.46
C GLY A 109 1.79 -18.19 2.06
N VAL A 110 1.63 -16.97 1.53
CA VAL A 110 2.76 -16.08 1.23
C VAL A 110 3.13 -15.24 2.44
N ARG A 111 4.39 -14.81 2.50
CA ARG A 111 4.87 -13.89 3.52
C ARG A 111 4.10 -12.57 3.43
N GLN A 112 3.44 -12.20 4.51
CA GLN A 112 2.62 -11.00 4.59
C GLN A 112 3.48 -9.77 4.96
N PRO A 113 3.23 -8.58 4.38
CA PRO A 113 4.07 -7.38 4.60
C PRO A 113 4.13 -6.95 6.06
N GLU A 114 3.10 -7.25 6.85
CA GLU A 114 2.96 -6.93 8.27
C GLU A 114 4.09 -7.51 9.11
N ILE A 115 4.82 -8.52 8.61
CA ILE A 115 6.01 -9.04 9.28
C ILE A 115 7.06 -7.97 9.55
N SER A 116 7.15 -6.95 8.69
CA SER A 116 8.19 -5.92 8.80
C SER A 116 7.68 -4.50 8.55
N ALA A 117 6.59 -4.31 7.81
CA ALA A 117 6.06 -2.98 7.48
C ALA A 117 5.67 -2.15 8.73
N PHE A 118 5.36 -2.83 9.84
CA PHE A 118 4.97 -2.21 11.11
C PHE A 118 6.00 -2.38 12.23
N GLY A 119 7.21 -2.87 11.92
CA GLY A 119 8.24 -3.15 12.91
C GLY A 119 7.95 -4.39 13.76
N PHE A 120 8.63 -4.52 14.91
CA PHE A 120 8.75 -5.79 15.62
C PHE A 120 8.61 -5.67 17.15
N GLY A 121 8.17 -6.76 17.77
CA GLY A 121 8.24 -6.96 19.23
C GLY A 121 7.56 -5.87 20.06
N ARG A 122 8.19 -5.49 21.18
CA ARG A 122 7.67 -4.51 22.15
C ARG A 122 7.43 -3.10 21.57
N ARG A 123 8.01 -2.80 20.41
CA ARG A 123 7.92 -1.49 19.72
C ARG A 123 7.21 -1.59 18.37
N ILE A 124 6.46 -2.68 18.14
CA ILE A 124 5.60 -2.80 16.97
C ILE A 124 4.63 -1.61 16.91
N CYS A 125 4.37 -1.10 15.71
CA CYS A 125 3.55 0.08 15.49
C CYS A 125 2.19 -0.09 16.19
N PRO A 126 1.85 0.80 17.16
CA PRO A 126 0.55 0.73 17.83
C PRO A 126 -0.60 1.10 16.90
N GLY A 127 -0.34 1.93 15.87
CA GLY A 127 -1.33 2.38 14.89
C GLY A 127 -1.62 1.40 13.76
N ARG A 128 -0.95 0.24 13.69
CA ARG A 128 -1.00 -0.68 12.52
C ARG A 128 -2.42 -1.04 12.06
N PHE A 129 -3.34 -1.28 13.00
CA PHE A 129 -4.73 -1.64 12.66
C PHE A 129 -5.51 -0.46 12.08
N MET A 130 -5.30 0.73 12.64
CA MET A 130 -5.88 1.96 12.10
C MET A 130 -5.29 2.24 10.72
N SER A 131 -3.97 2.20 10.57
CA SER A 131 -3.29 2.47 9.31
C SER A 131 -3.71 1.50 8.20
N ASP A 132 -3.81 0.21 8.48
CA ASP A 132 -4.25 -0.81 7.51
C ASP A 132 -5.71 -0.57 7.09
N ASN A 133 -6.61 -0.32 8.04
CA ASN A 133 -8.01 0.02 7.73
C ASN A 133 -8.12 1.32 6.94
N THR A 134 -7.41 2.38 7.35
CA THR A 134 -7.41 3.66 6.64
C THR A 134 -6.85 3.51 5.22
N LEU A 135 -5.76 2.76 5.04
CA LEU A 135 -5.20 2.52 3.71
C LEU A 135 -6.18 1.76 2.82
N PHE A 136 -6.85 0.72 3.36
CA PHE A 136 -7.93 0.03 2.66
C PHE A 136 -9.03 1.00 2.22
N SER A 137 -9.55 1.81 3.15
CA SER A 137 -10.65 2.76 2.85
C SER A 137 -10.25 3.81 1.82
N ILE A 138 -9.02 4.35 1.90
CA ILE A 138 -8.50 5.29 0.90
C ILE A 138 -8.42 4.61 -0.46
N VAL A 139 -7.83 3.41 -0.55
CA VAL A 139 -7.67 2.70 -1.82
C VAL A 139 -9.03 2.32 -2.41
N SER A 140 -9.90 1.69 -1.63
CA SER A 140 -11.20 1.21 -2.10
C SER A 140 -12.10 2.38 -2.53
N SER A 141 -12.23 3.42 -1.71
CA SER A 141 -13.08 4.58 -2.02
C SER A 141 -12.55 5.35 -3.23
N THR A 142 -11.23 5.56 -3.29
CA THR A 142 -10.61 6.29 -4.40
C THR A 142 -10.80 5.54 -5.72
N LEU A 143 -10.51 4.23 -5.74
CA LEU A 143 -10.66 3.42 -6.95
C LEU A 143 -12.13 3.19 -7.30
N HIS A 144 -13.04 3.17 -6.33
CA HIS A 144 -14.47 3.04 -6.61
C HIS A 144 -15.04 4.26 -7.33
N ALA A 145 -14.56 5.46 -7.00
CA ALA A 145 -15.08 6.71 -7.52
C ALA A 145 -14.29 7.27 -8.71
N PHE A 146 -12.98 7.04 -8.80
CA PHE A 146 -12.09 7.75 -9.72
C PHE A 146 -11.28 6.83 -10.63
N ASN A 147 -11.01 7.34 -11.83
CA ASN A 147 -9.96 6.88 -12.71
C ASN A 147 -8.74 7.79 -12.56
N ILE A 148 -7.58 7.20 -12.27
CA ILE A 148 -6.32 7.88 -12.06
C ILE A 148 -5.36 7.55 -13.20
N THR A 149 -5.02 8.53 -14.02
CA THR A 149 -4.08 8.36 -15.14
C THR A 149 -2.86 9.26 -14.99
N PRO A 150 -1.75 8.98 -15.69
CA PRO A 150 -0.68 9.95 -15.83
C PRO A 150 -1.21 11.28 -16.39
N SER A 151 -0.60 12.38 -16.00
CA SER A 151 -0.80 13.67 -16.67
C SER A 151 -0.29 13.61 -18.11
N LEU A 152 -0.69 14.57 -18.94
CA LEU A 152 -0.15 14.68 -20.30
C LEU A 152 1.15 15.50 -20.27
N ASP A 153 2.12 15.12 -21.08
CA ASP A 153 3.33 15.90 -21.33
C ASP A 153 3.05 17.08 -22.29
N GLU A 154 4.08 17.87 -22.59
CA GLU A 154 4.00 19.02 -23.51
C GLU A 154 3.53 18.62 -24.93
N LYS A 155 3.63 17.33 -25.29
CA LYS A 155 3.24 16.78 -26.59
C LYS A 155 1.88 16.09 -26.56
N GLY A 156 1.18 16.12 -25.41
CA GLY A 156 -0.12 15.49 -25.24
C GLY A 156 -0.07 13.97 -25.01
N ALA A 157 1.11 13.38 -24.82
CA ALA A 157 1.27 11.97 -24.51
C ALA A 157 1.25 11.73 -22.98
N PRO A 158 0.88 10.53 -22.49
CA PRO A 158 0.97 10.23 -21.05
C PRO A 158 2.40 10.41 -20.53
N ALA A 159 2.56 11.30 -19.54
CA ALA A 159 3.84 11.56 -18.90
C ALA A 159 4.36 10.28 -18.24
N LYS A 160 5.64 9.99 -18.45
CA LYS A 160 6.30 8.84 -17.82
C LYS A 160 6.44 9.09 -16.32
N LEU A 161 5.67 8.36 -15.52
CA LEU A 161 5.82 8.34 -14.07
C LEU A 161 6.97 7.41 -13.69
N SER A 162 7.73 7.79 -12.67
CA SER A 162 8.82 6.99 -12.10
C SER A 162 8.66 6.92 -10.60
N VAL A 163 8.95 5.76 -10.01
CA VAL A 163 9.00 5.58 -8.56
C VAL A 163 10.26 6.26 -8.04
N LYS A 164 10.10 7.45 -7.47
CA LYS A 164 11.16 8.16 -6.77
C LYS A 164 10.69 8.45 -5.37
N MET A 165 11.48 8.05 -4.39
CA MET A 165 11.14 8.19 -2.98
C MET A 165 12.16 9.09 -2.29
N THR A 166 11.68 9.90 -1.35
CA THR A 166 12.53 10.77 -0.54
C THR A 166 13.41 9.95 0.39
N SER A 167 14.63 10.42 0.60
CA SER A 167 15.52 9.92 1.65
C SER A 167 15.15 10.53 3.00
N GLY A 168 14.98 9.71 4.03
CA GLY A 168 14.66 10.16 5.38
C GLY A 168 14.31 9.01 6.32
N LEU A 169 13.99 9.32 7.58
CA LEU A 169 13.45 8.33 8.53
C LEU A 169 12.11 7.77 8.03
N ILE A 170 11.30 8.63 7.42
CA ILE A 170 10.08 8.28 6.72
C ILE A 170 10.28 8.54 5.23
N SER A 171 9.85 7.60 4.40
CA SER A 171 9.92 7.67 2.95
C SER A 171 8.56 8.06 2.36
N TYR A 172 8.58 9.02 1.44
CA TYR A 172 7.43 9.49 0.69
C TYR A 172 7.75 9.47 -0.81
N PRO A 173 6.75 9.31 -1.69
CA PRO A 173 6.95 9.62 -3.10
C PRO A 173 7.37 11.07 -3.28
N GLU A 174 8.34 11.33 -4.17
CA GLU A 174 8.61 12.69 -4.63
C GLU A 174 7.36 13.29 -5.30
N PRO A 175 7.20 14.62 -5.34
CA PRO A 175 6.06 15.25 -6.00
C PRO A 175 5.88 14.76 -7.45
N PHE A 176 4.67 14.31 -7.76
CA PHE A 176 4.28 13.85 -9.09
C PHE A 176 2.91 14.43 -9.46
N THR A 177 2.59 14.41 -10.75
CA THR A 177 1.30 14.91 -11.27
C THR A 177 0.55 13.79 -11.97
N VAL A 178 -0.75 13.68 -11.65
CA VAL A 178 -1.69 12.73 -12.25
C VAL A 178 -2.99 13.45 -12.57
N ASN A 179 -3.75 12.87 -13.50
CA ASN A 179 -5.12 13.27 -13.75
C ASN A 179 -6.04 12.34 -12.94
N ILE A 180 -6.94 12.92 -12.15
CA ILE A 180 -7.96 12.20 -11.39
C ILE A 180 -9.31 12.66 -11.91
N LYS A 181 -10.12 11.74 -12.43
CA LYS A 181 -11.45 12.03 -12.97
C LYS A 181 -12.46 11.03 -12.40
N PRO A 182 -13.72 11.44 -12.12
CA PRO A 182 -14.76 10.48 -11.78
C PRO A 182 -14.88 9.39 -12.86
N ARG A 183 -15.14 8.15 -12.45
CA ARG A 183 -15.30 7.01 -13.38
C ARG A 183 -16.55 7.15 -14.23
N SER A 184 -17.59 7.77 -13.70
CA SER A 184 -18.88 7.98 -14.34
C SER A 184 -19.61 9.17 -13.69
N THR A 185 -20.68 9.62 -14.34
CA THR A 185 -21.60 10.61 -13.75
C THR A 185 -22.21 10.09 -12.44
N SER A 186 -22.53 8.79 -12.34
CA SER A 186 -23.08 8.21 -11.11
C SER A 186 -22.06 8.23 -9.96
N ALA A 187 -20.79 7.93 -10.24
CA ALA A 187 -19.72 8.02 -9.25
C ALA A 187 -19.52 9.47 -8.77
N GLU A 188 -19.58 10.44 -9.69
CA GLU A 188 -19.53 11.85 -9.33
C GLU A 188 -20.69 12.25 -8.42
N THR A 189 -21.93 11.86 -8.77
CA THR A 189 -23.12 12.13 -7.95
C THR A 189 -22.97 11.52 -6.55
N LEU A 190 -22.58 10.24 -6.44
CA LEU A 190 -22.38 9.59 -5.15
C LEU A 190 -21.38 10.33 -4.24
N VAL A 191 -20.26 10.80 -4.81
CA VAL A 191 -19.26 11.56 -4.05
C VAL A 191 -19.83 12.91 -3.60
N ARG A 192 -20.59 13.61 -4.46
CA ARG A 192 -21.22 14.89 -4.12
C ARG A 192 -22.27 14.73 -3.04
N ASP A 193 -23.13 13.73 -3.16
CA ASP A 193 -24.20 13.45 -2.19
C ASP A 193 -23.63 13.03 -0.84
N GLY A 194 -22.54 12.26 -0.82
CA GLY A 194 -21.83 11.88 0.40
C GLY A 194 -21.16 13.05 1.15
N ILE A 195 -20.88 14.16 0.45
CA ILE A 195 -20.36 15.40 1.07
C ILE A 195 -21.51 16.30 1.57
N LEU A 196 -22.68 16.23 0.92
CA LEU A 196 -23.84 17.08 1.19
C LEU A 196 -24.88 16.43 2.12
N GLY A 197 -24.67 15.18 2.55
CA GLY A 197 -25.49 14.51 3.54
C GLY A 197 -25.28 15.09 4.94
N ASP A 198 -26.37 15.55 5.56
CA ASP A 198 -26.51 16.23 6.87
C ASP A 198 -26.24 17.76 6.89
N THR A 199 -26.84 18.50 5.95
CA THR A 199 -27.36 19.87 6.20
C THR A 199 -28.83 19.98 5.87
#